data_AF-A0A4C1UBZ1-F1
#
_entry.id   AF-A0A4C1UBZ1-F1
#
_cell.length_a   1.000
_cell.length_b   1.000
_cell.length_c   1.000
_cell.angle_alpha   90.00
_cell.angle_beta   90.00
_cell.angle_gamma   90.00
#
_symmetry.space_group_name_H-M   'P 1'
#
loop_
_entity.id
_entity.type
_entity.pdbx_description
1 polymer ?
#
loop_
_entity_poly.entity_id
_entity_poly.type
_entity_poly.pdbx_seq_one_letter_code
_entity_poly.pdbx_strand_id
1 'polypeptide(L)'
;MFIEDLKNDFYNQLLGNRVLLLVHYDVDAICTCKILQNLFKCDNIPYTLVPIGGIAELRTAYEENNEEIKYVVLINCGGTIDLVDILQPEEDVVFFVLDSHKPTDVCNVYSDSQVRLIWKDEEENIPNFEDIFRDDDDEEEDEEVTRAEGHSLEDVVNRRRERRAWEEKRNILMFNYTQFSFYGKPSASIALELSWRLSRCGVTQVWCACVAVAAQEALSSRPPARCLLDADELQRHVASTKNNTDDSQLTAKITLEKDAWLPLYRSWSLECSVRYSPALGPHLKLHTLAGETRIRQLLADMGVIMVKIHTLSVDFLLESYQLLAVEIQIDGFFQH
;
A
#
# COMPACT_ATOMS: atom_id res chain seq x y z
N MET A 1 3.55 5.40 -17.22
CA MET A 1 2.80 4.24 -17.79
C MET A 1 2.67 3.09 -16.80
N PHE A 2 1.59 2.30 -16.83
CA PHE A 2 1.48 1.03 -16.07
C PHE A 2 2.17 -0.14 -16.79
N ILE A 3 2.84 -0.99 -16.04
CA ILE A 3 3.44 -2.22 -16.59
C ILE A 3 2.38 -3.33 -16.76
N GLU A 4 2.57 -4.19 -17.75
CA GLU A 4 1.66 -5.31 -18.03
C GLU A 4 2.15 -6.61 -17.37
N ASP A 5 3.46 -6.86 -17.41
CA ASP A 5 4.07 -8.06 -16.83
C ASP A 5 5.13 -7.72 -15.77
N LEU A 6 4.78 -7.97 -14.51
CA LEU A 6 5.66 -7.85 -13.34
C LEU A 6 7.04 -8.49 -13.52
N LYS A 7 7.12 -9.61 -14.26
CA LYS A 7 8.39 -10.33 -14.45
C LYS A 7 9.24 -9.65 -15.52
N ASN A 8 8.67 -9.44 -16.70
CA ASN A 8 9.44 -8.98 -17.87
C ASN A 8 9.65 -7.47 -17.88
N ASP A 9 8.62 -6.71 -17.51
CA ASP A 9 8.63 -5.25 -17.62
C ASP A 9 9.25 -4.59 -16.38
N PHE A 10 9.30 -5.30 -15.25
CA PHE A 10 9.91 -4.84 -14.01
C PHE A 10 11.14 -5.68 -13.63
N TYR A 11 10.95 -6.88 -13.08
CA TYR A 11 12.02 -7.58 -12.38
C TYR A 11 13.22 -7.93 -13.27
N ASN A 12 12.96 -8.42 -14.49
CA ASN A 12 14.03 -8.79 -15.43
C ASN A 12 14.86 -7.58 -15.89
N GLN A 13 14.32 -6.37 -15.87
CA GLN A 13 15.08 -5.16 -16.21
C GLN A 13 16.12 -4.81 -15.14
N LEU A 14 15.88 -5.20 -13.89
CA LEU A 14 16.79 -4.95 -12.78
C LEU A 14 18.00 -5.90 -12.78
N LEU A 15 17.93 -7.01 -13.52
CA LEU A 15 19.01 -8.01 -13.55
C LEU A 15 20.30 -7.42 -14.12
N GLY A 16 21.39 -7.56 -13.36
CA GLY A 16 22.72 -7.08 -13.76
C GLY A 16 22.94 -5.57 -13.59
N ASN A 17 21.95 -4.84 -13.09
CA ASN A 17 22.03 -3.40 -12.87
C ASN A 17 22.07 -3.06 -11.37
N ARG A 18 22.68 -1.92 -11.03
CA ARG A 18 22.58 -1.33 -9.69
C ARG A 18 21.22 -0.67 -9.54
N VAL A 19 20.54 -0.93 -8.41
CA VAL A 19 19.21 -0.41 -8.11
C VAL A 19 19.24 0.53 -6.91
N LEU A 20 18.63 1.71 -7.02
CA LEU A 20 18.32 2.55 -5.86
C LEU A 20 16.94 2.19 -5.34
N LEU A 21 16.86 1.68 -4.10
CA LEU A 21 15.62 1.25 -3.47
C LEU A 21 15.19 2.29 -2.43
N LEU A 22 14.16 3.05 -2.77
CA LEU A 22 13.61 4.17 -2.00
C LEU A 22 12.33 3.69 -1.30
N VAL A 23 12.32 3.66 0.03
CA VAL A 23 11.27 2.95 0.80
C VAL A 23 10.64 3.87 1.84
N HIS A 24 9.32 3.99 1.82
CA HIS A 24 8.59 4.77 2.83
C HIS A 24 8.65 4.14 4.24
N TYR A 25 8.49 4.95 5.29
CA TYR A 25 8.47 4.47 6.69
C TYR A 25 7.09 3.94 7.13
N ASP A 26 6.58 2.91 6.46
CA ASP A 26 5.37 2.19 6.89
C ASP A 26 5.54 0.66 6.88
N VAL A 27 4.61 -0.04 7.52
CA VAL A 27 4.70 -1.50 7.71
C VAL A 27 4.63 -2.26 6.38
N ASP A 28 3.79 -1.80 5.45
CA ASP A 28 3.64 -2.42 4.13
C ASP A 28 4.90 -2.21 3.28
N ALA A 29 5.48 -1.02 3.30
CA ALA A 29 6.72 -0.67 2.63
C ALA A 29 7.90 -1.52 3.14
N ILE A 30 8.01 -1.70 4.46
CA ILE A 30 9.05 -2.54 5.08
C ILE A 30 8.87 -4.02 4.68
N CYS A 31 7.63 -4.52 4.69
CA CYS A 31 7.32 -5.89 4.28
C CYS A 31 7.62 -6.12 2.79
N THR A 32 7.22 -5.18 1.94
CA THR A 32 7.49 -5.17 0.51
C THR A 32 9.00 -5.14 0.23
N CYS A 33 9.72 -4.23 0.89
CA CYS A 33 11.17 -4.13 0.83
C CYS A 33 11.81 -5.48 1.21
N LYS A 34 11.32 -6.13 2.28
CA LYS A 34 11.88 -7.42 2.71
C LYS A 34 11.69 -8.53 1.66
N ILE A 35 10.54 -8.54 0.97
CA ILE A 35 10.29 -9.46 -0.14
C ILE A 35 11.27 -9.20 -1.28
N LEU A 36 11.41 -7.94 -1.72
CA LEU A 36 12.31 -7.56 -2.81
C LEU A 36 13.78 -7.81 -2.46
N GLN A 37 14.23 -7.51 -1.24
CA GLN A 37 15.59 -7.79 -0.76
C GLN A 37 15.93 -9.28 -0.86
N ASN A 38 14.99 -10.16 -0.51
CA ASN A 38 15.20 -11.60 -0.65
C ASN A 38 15.35 -11.99 -2.14
N LEU A 39 14.51 -11.43 -3.02
CA LEU A 39 14.62 -11.67 -4.46
C LEU A 39 15.94 -11.15 -5.03
N PHE A 40 16.33 -9.92 -4.70
CA PHE A 40 17.59 -9.30 -5.13
C PHE A 40 18.79 -10.10 -4.65
N LYS A 41 18.74 -10.61 -3.41
CA LYS A 41 19.79 -11.50 -2.89
C LYS A 41 19.88 -12.82 -3.65
N CYS A 42 18.76 -13.40 -4.08
CA CYS A 42 18.76 -14.62 -4.87
C CYS A 42 19.41 -14.44 -6.25
N ASP A 43 19.25 -13.27 -6.88
CA ASP A 43 19.82 -12.95 -8.20
C ASP A 43 21.10 -12.11 -8.16
N ASN A 44 21.64 -11.85 -6.97
CA ASN A 44 22.80 -10.99 -6.76
C ASN A 44 22.65 -9.60 -7.40
N ILE A 45 21.44 -9.03 -7.37
CA ILE A 45 21.18 -7.66 -7.83
C ILE A 45 21.76 -6.70 -6.78
N PRO A 46 22.77 -5.88 -7.12
CA PRO A 46 23.31 -4.88 -6.19
C PRO A 46 22.29 -3.75 -6.01
N TYR A 47 22.03 -3.36 -4.75
CA TYR A 47 21.11 -2.26 -4.46
C TYR A 47 21.59 -1.39 -3.30
N THR A 48 21.18 -0.12 -3.33
CA THR A 48 21.30 0.83 -2.22
C THR A 48 19.92 1.06 -1.65
N LEU A 49 19.71 0.77 -0.36
CA LEU A 49 18.44 0.98 0.34
C LEU A 49 18.47 2.31 1.08
N VAL A 50 17.54 3.21 0.77
CA VAL A 50 17.37 4.49 1.47
C VAL A 50 15.91 4.62 1.95
N PRO A 51 15.69 4.72 3.26
CA PRO A 51 14.36 4.94 3.80
C PRO A 51 13.97 6.43 3.75
N ILE A 52 12.68 6.73 3.53
CA ILE A 52 12.17 8.06 3.20
C ILE A 52 10.90 8.39 3.98
N GLY A 53 10.87 9.56 4.62
CA GLY A 53 9.74 10.07 5.39
C GLY A 53 8.97 11.20 4.74
N GLY A 54 9.44 11.72 3.61
CA GLY A 54 8.71 12.74 2.86
C GLY A 54 9.45 13.20 1.61
N ILE A 55 8.85 14.15 0.91
CA ILE A 55 9.33 14.63 -0.40
C ILE A 55 10.72 15.27 -0.29
N ALA A 56 11.01 16.00 0.79
CA ALA A 56 12.33 16.59 1.00
C ALA A 56 13.43 15.51 1.13
N GLU A 57 13.16 14.46 1.92
CA GLU A 57 14.07 13.32 2.05
C GLU A 57 14.19 12.53 0.76
N LEU A 58 13.09 12.38 0.00
CA LEU A 58 13.11 11.75 -1.33
C LEU A 58 14.05 12.47 -2.29
N ARG A 59 13.96 13.80 -2.35
CA ARG A 59 14.82 14.63 -3.19
C ARG A 59 16.28 14.50 -2.80
N THR A 60 16.60 14.67 -1.51
CA THR A 60 17.97 14.54 -1.02
C THR A 60 18.53 13.14 -1.25
N ALA A 61 17.75 12.10 -0.96
CA ALA A 61 18.15 10.71 -1.18
C ALA A 61 18.46 10.42 -2.65
N TYR A 62 17.67 10.98 -3.57
CA TYR A 62 17.93 10.84 -5.00
C TYR A 62 19.17 11.62 -5.42
N GLU A 63 19.29 12.90 -5.06
CA GLU A 63 20.44 13.76 -5.39
C GLU A 63 21.78 13.17 -4.89
N GLU A 64 21.79 12.53 -3.71
CA GLU A 64 23.00 11.91 -3.15
C GLU A 64 23.36 10.57 -3.82
N ASN A 65 22.45 9.95 -4.57
CA ASN A 65 22.63 8.59 -5.09
C ASN A 65 22.36 8.47 -6.60
N ASN A 66 22.08 9.54 -7.34
CA ASN A 66 21.71 9.46 -8.75
C ASN A 66 22.90 9.13 -9.69
N GLU A 67 24.14 9.30 -9.24
CA GLU A 67 25.32 9.02 -10.05
C GLU A 67 25.41 7.53 -10.46
N GLU A 68 25.50 7.29 -11.79
CA GLU A 68 25.59 5.96 -12.41
C GLU A 68 24.42 5.02 -12.08
N ILE A 69 23.25 5.56 -11.73
CA ILE A 69 22.03 4.77 -11.45
C ILE A 69 21.03 4.89 -12.59
N LYS A 70 20.75 3.75 -13.22
CA LYS A 70 19.71 3.65 -14.25
C LYS A 70 18.32 3.31 -13.70
N TYR A 71 18.26 2.56 -12.61
CA TYR A 71 16.99 2.04 -12.09
C TYR A 71 16.75 2.44 -10.65
N VAL A 72 15.62 3.11 -10.43
CA VAL A 72 15.15 3.52 -9.11
C VAL A 72 13.82 2.83 -8.83
N VAL A 73 13.68 2.22 -7.67
CA VAL A 73 12.46 1.52 -7.25
C VAL A 73 11.91 2.24 -6.01
N LEU A 74 10.71 2.79 -6.12
CA LEU A 74 9.99 3.46 -5.04
C LEU A 74 8.93 2.52 -4.46
N ILE A 75 8.91 2.39 -3.14
CA ILE A 75 7.97 1.55 -2.39
C ILE A 75 7.13 2.41 -1.45
N ASN A 76 5.80 2.40 -1.65
CA ASN A 76 4.81 3.19 -0.91
C ASN A 76 5.13 4.69 -0.87
N CYS A 77 5.78 5.20 -1.92
CA CYS A 77 6.00 6.62 -2.12
C CYS A 77 6.11 6.96 -3.60
N GLY A 78 5.93 8.24 -3.92
CA GLY A 78 6.15 8.78 -5.27
C GLY A 78 4.99 8.60 -6.24
N GLY A 79 3.98 7.77 -5.93
CA GLY A 79 2.86 7.54 -6.84
C GLY A 79 1.97 8.78 -7.02
N THR A 80 1.78 9.55 -5.95
CA THR A 80 0.82 10.67 -5.89
C THR A 80 1.41 12.05 -6.22
N ILE A 81 2.64 12.10 -6.72
CA ILE A 81 3.38 13.33 -7.03
C ILE A 81 4.04 13.21 -8.40
N ASP A 82 4.22 14.31 -9.12
CA ASP A 82 4.97 14.29 -10.38
C ASP A 82 6.46 14.02 -10.11
N LEU A 83 6.90 12.78 -10.39
CA LEU A 83 8.27 12.36 -10.09
C LEU A 83 9.30 13.03 -10.99
N VAL A 84 8.94 13.30 -12.24
CA VAL A 84 9.86 13.87 -13.23
C VAL A 84 10.10 15.34 -12.92
N ASP A 85 9.05 16.09 -12.59
CA ASP A 85 9.16 17.49 -12.17
C ASP A 85 9.98 17.65 -10.87
N ILE A 86 9.72 16.78 -9.88
CA ILE A 86 10.35 16.90 -8.55
C ILE A 86 11.82 16.47 -8.56
N LEU A 87 12.15 15.37 -9.25
CA LEU A 87 13.49 14.77 -9.19
C LEU A 87 14.41 15.18 -10.32
N GLN A 88 13.87 15.73 -11.42
CA GLN A 88 14.62 16.17 -12.60
C GLN A 88 15.70 15.15 -13.03
N PRO A 89 15.30 13.89 -13.29
CA PRO A 89 16.20 12.79 -13.65
C PRO A 89 16.91 13.00 -15.00
N GLU A 90 18.00 12.27 -15.23
CA GLU A 90 18.54 12.07 -16.58
C GLU A 90 17.57 11.22 -17.43
N GLU A 91 17.57 11.42 -18.76
CA GLU A 91 16.58 10.84 -19.68
C GLU A 91 16.52 9.30 -19.68
N ASP A 92 17.63 8.63 -19.34
CA ASP A 92 17.75 7.17 -19.34
C ASP A 92 17.41 6.52 -17.99
N VAL A 93 17.15 7.32 -16.96
CA VAL A 93 16.74 6.84 -15.63
C VAL A 93 15.30 6.38 -15.66
N VAL A 94 15.06 5.19 -15.11
CA VAL A 94 13.73 4.57 -15.02
C VAL A 94 13.33 4.44 -13.56
N PHE A 95 12.20 5.05 -13.21
CA PHE A 95 11.49 4.90 -11.95
C PHE A 95 10.46 3.79 -12.03
N PHE A 96 10.57 2.81 -11.16
CA PHE A 96 9.54 1.82 -10.88
C PHE A 96 8.81 2.18 -9.60
N VAL A 97 7.50 2.41 -9.68
CA VAL A 97 6.70 2.87 -8.54
C VAL A 97 5.73 1.77 -8.14
N LEU A 98 5.92 1.24 -6.93
CA LEU A 98 4.97 0.35 -6.26
C LEU A 98 4.42 1.09 -5.06
N ASP A 99 3.31 1.79 -5.27
CA ASP A 99 2.70 2.66 -4.27
C ASP A 99 1.21 2.35 -4.12
N SER A 100 0.80 2.13 -2.87
CA SER A 100 -0.60 1.92 -2.50
C SER A 100 -1.36 3.24 -2.30
N HIS A 101 -0.69 4.38 -2.17
CA HIS A 101 -1.36 5.68 -2.05
C HIS A 101 -2.01 6.09 -3.36
N LYS A 102 -3.24 6.59 -3.28
CA LYS A 102 -4.07 7.01 -4.41
C LYS A 102 -4.72 8.38 -4.14
N PRO A 103 -5.02 9.18 -5.17
CA PRO A 103 -4.85 8.90 -6.60
C PRO A 103 -3.40 9.05 -7.07
N THR A 104 -3.04 8.29 -8.11
CA THR A 104 -1.75 8.37 -8.78
C THR A 104 -1.69 9.65 -9.59
N ASP A 105 -0.54 10.32 -9.57
CA ASP A 105 -0.33 11.51 -10.38
C ASP A 105 -0.47 11.22 -11.88
N VAL A 106 -1.16 12.10 -12.60
CA VAL A 106 -1.47 11.88 -14.03
C VAL A 106 -0.22 11.96 -14.91
N CYS A 107 0.77 12.77 -14.56
CA CYS A 107 2.04 12.83 -15.29
C CYS A 107 2.78 11.50 -15.17
N ASN A 108 2.76 10.87 -13.99
CA ASN A 108 3.32 9.52 -13.81
C ASN A 108 2.57 8.46 -14.62
N VAL A 109 1.24 8.54 -14.69
CA VAL A 109 0.42 7.59 -15.46
C VAL A 109 0.75 7.69 -16.94
N TYR A 110 0.80 8.91 -17.47
CA TYR A 110 0.99 9.18 -18.89
C TYR A 110 2.46 9.36 -19.31
N SER A 111 3.41 9.19 -18.38
CA SER A 111 4.84 9.14 -18.72
C SER A 111 5.14 7.98 -19.68
N ASP A 112 5.79 8.30 -20.81
CA ASP A 112 6.09 7.36 -21.89
C ASP A 112 7.32 6.48 -21.64
N SER A 113 8.28 6.94 -20.83
CA SER A 113 9.61 6.31 -20.74
C SER A 113 10.12 6.13 -19.31
N GLN A 114 10.16 7.20 -18.54
CA GLN A 114 10.87 7.24 -17.26
C GLN A 114 10.06 6.66 -16.10
N VAL A 115 8.74 6.88 -16.04
CA VAL A 115 7.92 6.40 -14.91
C VAL A 115 7.10 5.17 -15.27
N ARG A 116 7.36 4.07 -14.56
CA ARG A 116 6.70 2.76 -14.70
C ARG A 116 5.98 2.37 -13.42
N LEU A 117 4.66 2.47 -13.45
CA LEU A 117 3.79 2.11 -12.33
C LEU A 117 3.59 0.59 -12.30
N ILE A 118 3.86 -0.04 -11.16
CA ILE A 118 3.87 -1.50 -11.02
C ILE A 118 2.45 -2.09 -10.98
N TRP A 119 1.47 -1.32 -10.51
CA TRP A 119 0.11 -1.80 -10.29
C TRP A 119 -0.96 -0.72 -10.53
N LYS A 120 -2.05 -1.11 -11.20
CA LYS A 120 -3.24 -0.28 -11.42
C LYS A 120 -4.37 -0.76 -10.51
N ASP A 121 -4.93 0.15 -9.71
CA ASP A 121 -6.09 -0.17 -8.87
C ASP A 121 -7.39 -0.04 -9.68
N GLU A 122 -8.37 -0.91 -9.43
CA GLU A 122 -9.64 -0.93 -10.15
C GLU A 122 -10.53 0.27 -9.78
N GLU A 123 -10.38 0.81 -8.57
CA GLU A 123 -11.16 1.95 -8.08
C GLU A 123 -10.69 3.30 -8.65
N GLU A 124 -9.54 3.30 -9.32
CA GLU A 124 -8.89 4.50 -9.82
C GLU A 124 -9.44 4.92 -11.19
N ASN A 125 -10.32 5.93 -11.18
CA ASN A 125 -10.93 6.50 -12.38
C ASN A 125 -10.02 7.56 -13.02
N ILE A 126 -8.95 7.10 -13.67
CA ILE A 126 -7.95 7.98 -14.30
C ILE A 126 -8.59 8.74 -15.49
N PRO A 127 -8.52 10.09 -15.51
CA PRO A 127 -8.92 10.92 -16.65
C PRO A 127 -8.23 10.52 -17.95
N ASN A 128 -8.91 10.60 -19.10
CA ASN A 128 -8.30 10.34 -20.41
C ASN A 128 -7.27 11.40 -20.77
N PHE A 129 -6.18 11.01 -21.46
CA PHE A 129 -5.11 11.90 -21.89
C PHE A 129 -5.61 13.16 -22.62
N GLU A 130 -6.46 13.00 -23.65
CA GLU A 130 -7.00 14.10 -24.47
C GLU A 130 -7.84 15.13 -23.68
N ASP A 131 -8.36 14.73 -22.51
CA ASP A 131 -9.16 15.61 -21.65
C ASP A 131 -8.30 16.47 -20.70
N ILE A 132 -7.01 16.14 -20.55
CA ILE A 132 -6.12 16.77 -19.55
C ILE A 132 -4.80 17.31 -20.13
N PHE A 133 -4.36 16.80 -21.28
CA PHE A 133 -3.17 17.24 -22.00
C PHE A 133 -3.56 17.74 -23.39
N ARG A 134 -2.90 18.80 -23.84
CA ARG A 134 -3.09 19.39 -25.17
C ARG A 134 -1.74 19.79 -25.74
N ASP A 135 -1.51 19.45 -27.01
CA ASP A 135 -0.24 19.78 -27.70
C ASP A 135 -0.07 21.29 -27.96
N ASP A 136 -1.15 22.07 -27.84
CA ASP A 136 -1.16 23.53 -28.06
C ASP A 136 -0.78 24.37 -26.81
N ASP A 137 -0.22 23.75 -25.76
CA ASP A 137 0.20 24.47 -24.52
C ASP A 137 1.54 25.23 -24.71
N ASP A 138 2.12 25.24 -25.91
CA ASP A 138 3.18 26.17 -26.29
C ASP A 138 2.60 27.60 -26.38
N GLU A 139 2.71 28.33 -25.26
CA GLU A 139 2.31 29.74 -25.11
C GLU A 139 2.94 30.69 -26.16
N GLU A 140 3.91 30.23 -26.95
CA GLU A 140 4.63 31.00 -27.96
C GLU A 140 3.87 31.18 -29.30
N GLU A 141 2.87 30.34 -29.62
CA GLU A 141 2.17 30.46 -30.91
C GLU A 141 1.15 31.62 -30.96
N ASP A 142 0.62 32.07 -29.81
CA ASP A 142 -0.41 33.11 -29.77
C ASP A 142 0.12 34.51 -30.18
N GLU A 143 1.43 34.77 -30.05
CA GLU A 143 2.03 36.04 -30.49
C GLU A 143 2.29 36.10 -32.00
N GLU A 144 2.57 34.97 -32.66
CA GLU A 144 2.83 34.94 -34.11
C GLU A 144 1.56 35.00 -34.96
N VAL A 145 0.43 34.48 -34.47
CA VAL A 145 -0.85 34.46 -35.20
C VAL A 145 -1.42 35.88 -35.45
N THR A 146 -0.95 36.89 -34.72
CA THR A 146 -1.35 38.29 -34.96
C THR A 146 -0.70 38.92 -36.21
N ARG A 147 0.33 38.29 -36.78
CA ARG A 147 1.07 38.80 -37.96
C ARG A 147 0.67 38.15 -39.29
N ALA A 148 -0.09 37.05 -39.28
CA ALA A 148 -0.55 36.38 -40.48
C ALA A 148 -1.89 36.97 -40.96
N GLU A 149 -1.82 37.80 -42.01
CA GLU A 149 -2.98 38.35 -42.71
C GLU A 149 -3.89 37.23 -43.24
N GLY A 150 -5.04 36.98 -42.60
CA GLY A 150 -6.06 36.09 -43.16
C GLY A 150 -7.06 35.43 -42.21
N HIS A 151 -6.84 35.39 -40.89
CA HIS A 151 -7.81 34.81 -39.96
C HIS A 151 -8.90 35.81 -39.58
N SER A 152 -10.17 35.40 -39.68
CA SER A 152 -11.30 36.21 -39.22
C SER A 152 -11.15 36.48 -37.72
N LEU A 153 -11.46 37.69 -37.28
CA LEU A 153 -11.51 38.04 -35.85
C LEU A 153 -12.42 37.06 -35.07
N GLU A 154 -13.43 36.50 -35.76
CA GLU A 154 -14.36 35.49 -35.24
C GLU A 154 -13.67 34.14 -34.95
N ASP A 155 -12.72 33.71 -35.78
CA ASP A 155 -12.00 32.44 -35.60
C ASP A 155 -11.06 32.50 -34.39
N VAL A 156 -10.42 33.66 -34.17
CA VAL A 156 -9.59 33.91 -32.97
C VAL A 156 -10.44 33.90 -31.70
N VAL A 157 -11.64 34.48 -31.76
CA VAL A 157 -12.57 34.50 -30.62
C VAL A 157 -13.13 33.10 -30.32
N ASN A 158 -13.44 32.30 -31.34
CA ASN A 158 -13.93 30.93 -31.16
C ASN A 158 -12.87 30.02 -30.55
N ARG A 159 -11.62 30.05 -31.05
CA ARG A 159 -10.50 29.30 -30.46
C ARG A 159 -10.29 29.63 -28.98
N ARG A 160 -10.36 30.91 -28.61
CA ARG A 160 -10.29 31.36 -27.20
C ARG A 160 -11.45 30.85 -26.35
N ARG A 161 -12.67 30.74 -26.90
CA ARG A 161 -13.83 30.18 -26.19
C ARG A 161 -13.67 28.68 -25.98
N GLU A 162 -13.23 27.95 -27.00
CA GLU A 162 -12.98 26.52 -26.94
C GLU A 162 -11.88 26.19 -25.92
N ARG A 163 -10.78 26.95 -25.92
CA ARG A 163 -9.71 26.83 -24.92
C ARG A 163 -10.23 27.00 -23.49
N ARG A 164 -11.01 28.06 -23.21
CA ARG A 164 -11.59 28.28 -21.87
C ARG A 164 -12.56 27.16 -21.46
N ALA A 165 -13.39 26.69 -22.39
CA ALA A 165 -14.32 25.60 -22.12
C ALA A 165 -13.57 24.28 -21.82
N TRP A 166 -12.46 24.04 -22.53
CA TRP A 166 -11.58 22.90 -22.26
C TRP A 166 -10.87 23.04 -20.91
N GLU A 167 -10.28 24.19 -20.60
CA GLU A 167 -9.65 24.47 -19.29
C GLU A 167 -10.64 24.27 -18.14
N GLU A 168 -11.88 24.73 -18.28
CA GLU A 168 -12.95 24.51 -17.29
C GLU A 168 -13.28 23.02 -17.13
N LYS A 169 -13.44 22.29 -18.25
CA LYS A 169 -13.68 20.84 -18.24
C LYS A 169 -12.52 20.09 -17.57
N ARG A 170 -11.27 20.42 -17.93
CA ARG A 170 -10.04 19.87 -17.35
C ARG A 170 -9.99 20.12 -15.85
N ASN A 171 -10.28 21.35 -15.41
CA ASN A 171 -10.26 21.70 -13.98
C ASN A 171 -11.31 20.91 -13.19
N ILE A 172 -12.52 20.73 -13.74
CA ILE A 172 -13.55 19.90 -13.10
C ILE A 172 -13.12 18.43 -13.02
N LEU A 173 -12.53 17.91 -14.10
CA LEU A 173 -12.08 16.52 -14.17
C LEU A 173 -10.93 16.25 -13.20
N MET A 174 -9.92 17.12 -13.18
CA MET A 174 -8.80 17.05 -12.26
C MET A 174 -9.25 17.25 -10.81
N PHE A 175 -10.17 18.17 -10.54
CA PHE A 175 -10.76 18.34 -9.21
C PHE A 175 -11.44 17.06 -8.73
N ASN A 176 -12.31 16.44 -9.55
CA ASN A 176 -12.99 15.20 -9.19
C ASN A 176 -12.01 14.03 -8.97
N TYR A 177 -10.97 13.93 -9.80
CA TYR A 177 -9.95 12.89 -9.68
C TYR A 177 -9.12 13.02 -8.40
N THR A 178 -8.73 14.25 -8.05
CA THR A 178 -7.87 14.56 -6.90
C THR A 178 -8.65 14.86 -5.61
N GLN A 179 -9.98 14.77 -5.64
CA GLN A 179 -10.83 15.18 -4.52
C GLN A 179 -10.61 14.34 -3.25
N PHE A 180 -10.37 13.03 -3.43
CA PHE A 180 -10.28 12.08 -2.32
C PHE A 180 -9.02 11.23 -2.45
N SER A 181 -8.27 11.15 -1.35
CA SER A 181 -7.15 10.21 -1.23
C SER A 181 -7.59 8.92 -0.56
N PHE A 182 -7.05 7.80 -1.01
CA PHE A 182 -7.33 6.47 -0.45
C PHE A 182 -6.12 5.55 -0.60
N TYR A 183 -6.23 4.33 -0.06
CA TYR A 183 -5.21 3.29 -0.21
C TYR A 183 -5.74 2.14 -1.09
N GLY A 184 -5.00 1.86 -2.15
CA GLY A 184 -5.19 0.71 -3.02
C GLY A 184 -4.65 -0.58 -2.41
N LYS A 185 -4.48 -1.61 -3.26
CA LYS A 185 -3.95 -2.92 -2.85
C LYS A 185 -2.58 -2.79 -2.13
N PRO A 186 -2.35 -3.50 -1.00
CA PRO A 186 -1.06 -3.47 -0.31
C PRO A 186 0.09 -3.90 -1.23
N SER A 187 1.18 -3.13 -1.17
CA SER A 187 2.36 -3.32 -2.02
C SER A 187 3.03 -4.67 -1.79
N ALA A 188 2.99 -5.18 -0.55
CA ALA A 188 3.59 -6.47 -0.22
C ALA A 188 2.84 -7.64 -0.86
N SER A 189 1.53 -7.51 -1.10
CA SER A 189 0.74 -8.52 -1.81
C SER A 189 1.15 -8.61 -3.28
N ILE A 190 1.43 -7.47 -3.92
CA ILE A 190 1.92 -7.41 -5.31
C ILE A 190 3.35 -7.98 -5.39
N ALA A 191 4.22 -7.63 -4.43
CA ALA A 191 5.57 -8.20 -4.35
C ALA A 191 5.56 -9.72 -4.08
N LEU A 192 4.58 -10.23 -3.30
CA LEU A 192 4.37 -11.66 -3.13
C LEU A 192 3.96 -12.33 -4.44
N GLU A 193 3.09 -11.70 -5.23
CA GLU A 193 2.71 -12.21 -6.55
C GLU A 193 3.93 -12.28 -7.49
N LEU A 194 4.79 -11.25 -7.49
CA LEU A 194 6.06 -11.30 -8.22
C LEU A 194 6.93 -12.48 -7.74
N SER A 195 7.09 -12.64 -6.44
CA SER A 195 7.85 -13.77 -5.85
C SER A 195 7.27 -15.12 -6.27
N TRP A 196 5.94 -15.23 -6.36
CA TRP A 196 5.23 -16.40 -6.86
C TRP A 196 5.54 -16.67 -8.33
N ARG A 197 5.42 -15.66 -9.20
CA ARG A 197 5.73 -15.76 -10.65
C ARG A 197 7.20 -16.14 -10.91
N LEU A 198 8.11 -15.77 -10.02
CA LEU A 198 9.52 -16.15 -10.07
C LEU A 198 9.82 -17.53 -9.48
N SER A 199 8.81 -18.24 -8.96
CA SER A 199 8.97 -19.53 -8.24
C SER A 199 9.92 -19.44 -7.04
N ARG A 200 9.94 -18.28 -6.37
CA ARG A 200 10.80 -17.97 -5.22
C ARG A 200 9.99 -17.54 -4.00
N CYS A 201 8.79 -18.09 -3.87
CA CYS A 201 7.90 -17.84 -2.76
C CYS A 201 8.27 -18.76 -1.59
N GLY A 202 8.67 -18.17 -0.47
CA GLY A 202 8.94 -18.87 0.79
C GLY A 202 8.05 -18.38 1.92
N VAL A 203 8.23 -18.99 3.10
CA VAL A 203 7.47 -18.65 4.32
C VAL A 203 7.65 -17.16 4.69
N THR A 204 8.86 -16.62 4.53
CA THR A 204 9.16 -15.22 4.84
C THR A 204 8.34 -14.25 3.99
N GLN A 205 8.24 -14.49 2.68
CA GLN A 205 7.51 -13.60 1.76
C GLN A 205 6.01 -13.62 2.06
N VAL A 206 5.45 -14.81 2.27
CA VAL A 206 4.04 -14.97 2.64
C VAL A 206 3.77 -14.26 3.97
N TRP A 207 4.64 -14.43 4.97
CA TRP A 207 4.49 -13.77 6.26
C TRP A 207 4.55 -12.23 6.15
N CYS A 208 5.50 -11.70 5.37
CA CYS A 208 5.58 -10.26 5.11
C CYS A 208 4.28 -9.72 4.49
N ALA A 209 3.71 -10.41 3.50
CA ALA A 209 2.44 -10.01 2.91
C ALA A 209 1.27 -10.08 3.92
N CYS A 210 1.21 -11.13 4.75
CA CYS A 210 0.21 -11.22 5.82
C CYS A 210 0.32 -10.05 6.81
N VAL A 211 1.53 -9.68 7.22
CA VAL A 211 1.77 -8.56 8.13
C VAL A 211 1.33 -7.23 7.51
N ALA A 212 1.63 -7.01 6.23
CA ALA A 212 1.21 -5.81 5.51
C ALA A 212 -0.32 -5.67 5.41
N VAL A 213 -1.02 -6.74 5.02
CA VAL A 213 -2.49 -6.75 4.95
C VAL A 213 -3.10 -6.51 6.33
N ALA A 214 -2.61 -7.20 7.36
CA ALA A 214 -3.09 -7.01 8.72
C ALA A 214 -2.82 -5.58 9.25
N ALA A 215 -1.70 -4.96 8.85
CA ALA A 215 -1.39 -3.59 9.23
C ALA A 215 -2.36 -2.57 8.60
N GLN A 216 -2.69 -2.73 7.32
CA GLN A 216 -3.68 -1.87 6.66
C GLN A 216 -5.08 -2.03 7.27
N GLU A 217 -5.47 -3.25 7.65
CA GLU A 217 -6.73 -3.51 8.37
C GLU A 217 -6.72 -2.85 9.77
N ALA A 218 -5.63 -3.01 10.52
CA ALA A 218 -5.48 -2.41 11.86
C ALA A 218 -5.52 -0.87 11.83
N LEU A 219 -4.99 -0.26 10.77
CA LEU A 219 -5.03 1.18 10.54
C LEU A 219 -6.36 1.68 9.96
N SER A 220 -7.27 0.77 9.58
CA SER A 220 -8.50 1.09 8.86
C SER A 220 -8.24 1.92 7.59
N SER A 221 -7.07 1.72 6.96
CA SER A 221 -6.67 2.42 5.73
C SER A 221 -7.50 1.99 4.52
N ARG A 222 -8.07 0.78 4.57
CA ARG A 222 -8.92 0.21 3.52
C ARG A 222 -10.28 -0.24 4.07
N PRO A 223 -11.33 -0.25 3.23
CA PRO A 223 -12.64 -0.76 3.63
C PRO A 223 -12.59 -2.25 4.04
N PRO A 224 -13.34 -2.68 5.07
CA PRO A 224 -13.31 -4.07 5.57
C PRO A 224 -13.56 -5.14 4.50
N ALA A 225 -14.44 -4.85 3.53
CA ALA A 225 -14.73 -5.76 2.42
C ALA A 225 -13.49 -6.04 1.55
N ARG A 226 -12.64 -5.03 1.34
CA ARG A 226 -11.39 -5.18 0.57
C ARG A 226 -10.34 -5.95 1.37
N CYS A 227 -10.20 -5.65 2.66
CA CYS A 227 -9.30 -6.40 3.55
C CYS A 227 -9.62 -7.91 3.55
N LEU A 228 -10.91 -8.28 3.53
CA LEU A 228 -11.35 -9.68 3.43
C LEU A 228 -10.93 -10.34 2.11
N LEU A 229 -11.03 -9.62 0.98
CA LEU A 229 -10.59 -10.12 -0.33
C LEU A 229 -9.07 -10.31 -0.39
N ASP A 230 -8.31 -9.34 0.15
CA ASP A 230 -6.85 -9.46 0.24
C ASP A 230 -6.45 -10.67 1.11
N ALA A 231 -7.15 -10.87 2.23
CA ALA A 231 -6.93 -12.01 3.11
C ALA A 231 -7.22 -13.35 2.40
N ASP A 232 -8.31 -13.45 1.63
CA ASP A 232 -8.66 -14.66 0.86
C ASP A 232 -7.59 -15.03 -0.18
N GLU A 233 -7.04 -14.03 -0.88
CA GLU A 233 -5.92 -14.24 -1.79
C GLU A 233 -4.68 -14.82 -1.09
N LEU A 234 -4.34 -14.31 0.09
CA LEU A 234 -3.23 -14.84 0.89
C LEU A 234 -3.47 -16.29 1.33
N GLN A 235 -4.72 -16.71 1.57
CA GLN A 235 -5.01 -18.11 1.93
C GLN A 235 -4.56 -19.09 0.84
N ARG A 236 -4.71 -18.70 -0.43
CA ARG A 236 -4.26 -19.52 -1.57
C ARG A 236 -2.74 -19.71 -1.54
N HIS A 237 -1.99 -18.65 -1.24
CA HIS A 237 -0.53 -18.72 -1.12
C HIS A 237 -0.07 -19.54 0.09
N VAL A 238 -0.72 -19.37 1.25
CA VAL A 238 -0.42 -20.17 2.46
C VAL A 238 -0.67 -21.66 2.22
N ALA A 239 -1.78 -22.01 1.57
CA ALA A 239 -2.11 -23.39 1.25
C ALA A 239 -1.06 -24.03 0.31
N SER A 240 -0.60 -23.27 -0.68
CA SER A 240 0.38 -23.77 -1.64
C SER A 240 1.77 -23.98 -1.01
N THR A 241 2.19 -23.10 -0.09
CA THR A 241 3.45 -23.27 0.66
C THR A 241 3.46 -24.55 1.50
N LYS A 242 2.31 -24.99 2.04
CA LYS A 242 2.21 -26.24 2.80
C LYS A 242 2.52 -27.48 1.95
N ASN A 243 2.18 -27.45 0.66
CA ASN A 243 2.37 -28.60 -0.23
C ASN A 243 3.82 -28.77 -0.71
N ASN A 244 4.61 -27.69 -0.65
CA ASN A 244 5.93 -27.64 -1.28
C ASN A 244 7.09 -27.95 -0.32
N THR A 245 6.78 -28.23 0.95
CA THR A 245 7.78 -28.39 2.00
C THR A 245 7.62 -29.71 2.74
N ASP A 246 8.66 -30.56 2.67
CA ASP A 246 8.82 -31.71 3.55
C ASP A 246 9.01 -31.22 5.00
N ASP A 247 8.11 -31.64 5.91
CA ASP A 247 8.03 -31.24 7.33
C ASP A 247 9.35 -31.47 8.13
N SER A 248 10.34 -32.14 7.56
CA SER A 248 11.60 -32.54 8.22
C SER A 248 12.65 -31.43 8.39
N GLN A 249 12.53 -30.27 7.72
CA GLN A 249 13.59 -29.24 7.71
C GLN A 249 13.13 -27.80 8.04
N LEU A 250 11.85 -27.59 8.37
CA LEU A 250 11.33 -26.24 8.62
C LEU A 250 11.52 -25.77 10.07
N THR A 251 11.96 -24.52 10.22
CA THR A 251 12.01 -23.80 11.51
C THR A 251 10.72 -23.03 11.81
N ALA A 252 9.84 -22.81 10.82
CA ALA A 252 8.59 -22.06 10.97
C ALA A 252 7.50 -22.50 9.99
N LYS A 253 6.23 -22.48 10.43
CA LYS A 253 5.04 -22.86 9.65
C LYS A 253 3.94 -21.82 9.83
N ILE A 254 3.29 -21.42 8.74
CA ILE A 254 2.14 -20.49 8.78
C ILE A 254 0.85 -21.28 8.79
N THR A 255 0.00 -21.01 9.78
CA THR A 255 -1.33 -21.59 9.93
C THR A 255 -2.36 -20.48 10.01
N LEU A 256 -3.49 -20.68 9.34
CA LEU A 256 -4.64 -19.79 9.41
C LEU A 256 -5.51 -20.26 10.57
N GLU A 257 -5.82 -19.33 11.47
CA GLU A 257 -6.66 -19.55 12.63
C GLU A 257 -7.67 -18.39 12.73
N LYS A 258 -8.88 -18.69 13.19
CA LYS A 258 -9.84 -17.63 13.54
C LYS A 258 -9.42 -17.07 14.89
N ASP A 259 -9.10 -15.79 14.91
CA ASP A 259 -8.49 -15.15 16.08
C ASP A 259 -9.26 -13.91 16.53
N ALA A 260 -9.11 -13.53 17.79
CA ALA A 260 -9.74 -12.36 18.37
C ALA A 260 -8.95 -11.07 18.04
N TRP A 261 -9.67 -10.01 17.67
CA TRP A 261 -9.10 -8.70 17.38
C TRP A 261 -8.85 -7.89 18.68
N LEU A 262 -8.06 -8.48 19.57
CA LEU A 262 -7.65 -7.90 20.86
C LEU A 262 -6.16 -7.55 20.82
N PRO A 263 -5.76 -6.28 21.01
CA PRO A 263 -4.37 -5.89 20.95
C PRO A 263 -3.49 -6.66 21.94
N LEU A 264 -2.44 -7.28 21.43
CA LEU A 264 -1.38 -7.92 22.21
C LEU A 264 -1.91 -8.94 23.24
N TYR A 265 -3.07 -9.54 22.96
CA TYR A 265 -3.73 -10.43 23.90
C TYR A 265 -2.92 -11.68 24.21
N ARG A 266 -1.87 -12.03 23.45
CA ARG A 266 -0.96 -13.14 23.78
C ARG A 266 0.26 -12.72 24.61
N SER A 267 0.47 -11.43 24.85
CA SER A 267 1.62 -10.92 25.60
C SER A 267 1.23 -10.09 26.81
N TRP A 268 -0.02 -9.63 26.87
CA TRP A 268 -0.56 -8.82 27.95
C TRP A 268 -1.61 -9.61 28.74
N SER A 269 -2.05 -9.02 29.86
CA SER A 269 -3.23 -9.53 30.55
C SER A 269 -4.49 -9.27 29.72
N LEU A 270 -5.50 -10.13 29.88
CA LEU A 270 -6.75 -10.01 29.12
C LEU A 270 -7.46 -8.68 29.41
N GLU A 271 -7.42 -8.19 30.66
CA GLU A 271 -7.96 -6.89 31.03
C GLU A 271 -7.29 -5.75 30.26
N CYS A 272 -5.96 -5.76 30.15
CA CYS A 272 -5.23 -4.75 29.39
C CYS A 272 -5.62 -4.80 27.91
N SER A 273 -5.66 -5.99 27.31
CA SER A 273 -6.01 -6.14 25.89
C SER A 273 -7.44 -5.70 25.57
N VAL A 274 -8.41 -6.03 26.43
CA VAL A 274 -9.79 -5.53 26.30
C VAL A 274 -9.84 -4.01 26.50
N ARG A 275 -9.10 -3.49 27.48
CA ARG A 275 -9.08 -2.06 27.81
C ARG A 275 -8.53 -1.18 26.67
N TYR A 276 -7.49 -1.67 26.00
CA TYR A 276 -6.83 -0.94 24.92
C TYR A 276 -7.37 -1.31 23.52
N SER A 277 -8.39 -2.17 23.42
CA SER A 277 -9.04 -2.47 22.15
C SER A 277 -9.84 -1.26 21.63
N PRO A 278 -9.56 -0.75 20.42
CA PRO A 278 -10.29 0.38 19.85
C PRO A 278 -11.79 0.09 19.65
N ALA A 279 -12.14 -1.15 19.30
CA ALA A 279 -13.52 -1.55 19.07
C ALA A 279 -14.36 -1.60 20.37
N LEU A 280 -13.75 -1.98 21.50
CA LEU A 280 -14.47 -2.14 22.77
C LEU A 280 -14.50 -0.87 23.62
N GLY A 281 -13.50 0.01 23.46
CA GLY A 281 -13.34 1.24 24.24
C GLY A 281 -14.59 2.13 24.30
N PRO A 282 -15.16 2.52 23.15
CA PRO A 282 -16.37 3.34 23.09
C PRO A 282 -17.62 2.63 23.66
N HIS A 283 -17.79 1.35 23.35
CA HIS A 283 -18.96 0.56 23.75
C HIS A 283 -19.03 0.36 25.27
N LEU A 284 -17.89 0.07 25.90
CA LEU A 284 -17.81 -0.12 27.35
C LEU A 284 -17.68 1.20 28.12
N LYS A 285 -17.48 2.33 27.42
CA LYS A 285 -17.24 3.67 27.99
C LYS A 285 -16.05 3.68 28.95
N LEU A 286 -14.93 3.14 28.48
CA LEU A 286 -13.71 2.92 29.29
C LEU A 286 -13.03 4.21 29.77
N HIS A 287 -13.38 5.34 29.18
CA HIS A 287 -12.95 6.66 29.66
C HIS A 287 -13.61 7.06 30.99
N THR A 288 -14.65 6.35 31.44
CA THR A 288 -15.34 6.60 32.71
C THR A 288 -14.89 5.63 33.79
N LEU A 289 -15.02 6.03 35.06
CA LEU A 289 -14.79 5.15 36.22
C LEU A 289 -15.71 3.92 36.21
N ALA A 290 -16.93 4.06 35.67
CA ALA A 290 -17.87 2.95 35.51
C ALA A 290 -17.48 1.98 34.38
N GLY A 291 -16.56 2.37 33.49
CA GLY A 291 -16.04 1.49 32.45
C GLY A 291 -15.21 0.34 33.02
N GLU A 292 -14.45 0.62 34.09
CA GLU A 292 -13.62 -0.39 34.76
C GLU A 292 -14.47 -1.48 35.42
N THR A 293 -15.58 -1.10 36.06
CA THR A 293 -16.51 -2.07 36.62
C THR A 293 -17.21 -2.90 35.54
N ARG A 294 -17.49 -2.32 34.36
CA ARG A 294 -18.07 -3.04 33.22
C ARG A 294 -17.11 -4.04 32.60
N ILE A 295 -15.81 -3.74 32.50
CA ILE A 295 -14.82 -4.74 32.06
C ILE A 295 -14.85 -5.93 33.01
N ARG A 296 -14.83 -5.69 34.32
CA ARG A 296 -14.86 -6.78 35.31
C ARG A 296 -16.15 -7.58 35.24
N GLN A 297 -17.28 -6.93 35.00
CA GLN A 297 -18.57 -7.61 34.77
C GLN A 297 -18.51 -8.48 33.51
N LEU A 298 -18.03 -7.95 32.39
CA LEU A 298 -17.88 -8.69 31.14
C LEU A 298 -16.98 -9.93 31.32
N LEU A 299 -15.83 -9.76 31.97
CA LEU A 299 -14.91 -10.87 32.23
C LEU A 299 -15.50 -11.90 33.21
N ALA A 300 -16.30 -11.45 34.19
CA ALA A 300 -17.02 -12.34 35.10
C ALA A 300 -18.13 -13.12 34.38
N ASP A 301 -18.86 -12.48 33.47
CA ASP A 301 -19.89 -13.10 32.65
C ASP A 301 -19.29 -14.13 31.67
N MET A 302 -18.07 -13.88 31.17
CA MET A 302 -17.26 -14.85 30.41
C MET A 302 -16.65 -15.97 31.27
N GLY A 303 -16.93 -16.02 32.58
CA GLY A 303 -16.41 -17.07 33.46
C GLY A 303 -14.92 -16.97 33.81
N VAL A 304 -14.27 -15.83 33.55
CA VAL A 304 -12.85 -15.63 33.88
C VAL A 304 -12.69 -15.37 35.38
N ILE A 305 -11.94 -16.25 36.06
CA ILE A 305 -11.68 -16.11 37.51
C ILE A 305 -10.87 -14.83 37.77
N MET A 306 -11.34 -14.00 38.71
CA MET A 306 -10.77 -12.67 39.02
C MET A 306 -9.26 -12.66 39.29
N VAL A 307 -8.70 -13.74 39.84
CA VAL A 307 -7.25 -13.88 40.11
C VAL A 307 -6.43 -13.97 38.81
N LYS A 308 -7.02 -14.52 37.74
CA LYS A 308 -6.37 -14.73 36.44
C LYS A 308 -6.50 -13.54 35.48
N ILE A 309 -7.20 -12.49 35.89
CA ILE A 309 -7.40 -11.28 35.07
C ILE A 309 -6.10 -10.50 34.89
N HIS A 310 -5.19 -10.57 35.87
CA HIS A 310 -3.90 -9.87 35.86
C HIS A 310 -2.71 -10.74 35.43
N THR A 311 -2.91 -12.05 35.24
CA THR A 311 -1.88 -12.96 34.73
C THR A 311 -1.75 -12.82 33.21
N LEU A 312 -0.59 -13.24 32.67
CA LEU A 312 -0.43 -13.32 31.23
C LEU A 312 -1.50 -14.25 30.66
N SER A 313 -2.15 -13.79 29.60
CA SER A 313 -3.14 -14.54 28.84
C SER A 313 -2.67 -15.90 28.33
N VAL A 314 -1.37 -16.09 28.09
CA VAL A 314 -0.80 -17.37 27.65
C VAL A 314 -0.88 -18.41 28.76
N ASP A 315 -0.65 -18.00 30.01
CA ASP A 315 -0.80 -18.85 31.19
C ASP A 315 -2.27 -19.25 31.38
N PHE A 316 -3.19 -18.39 30.96
CA PHE A 316 -4.63 -18.66 30.97
C PHE A 316 -5.08 -19.57 29.82
N LEU A 317 -4.56 -19.37 28.60
CA LEU A 317 -4.91 -20.18 27.43
C LEU A 317 -4.45 -21.63 27.61
N LEU A 318 -3.24 -21.87 28.16
CA LEU A 318 -2.73 -23.22 28.44
C LEU A 318 -3.66 -24.08 29.33
N GLU A 319 -4.39 -23.47 30.26
CA GLU A 319 -5.35 -24.18 31.13
C GLU A 319 -6.78 -24.22 30.57
N SER A 320 -7.11 -23.35 29.60
CA SER A 320 -8.51 -23.05 29.19
C SER A 320 -8.76 -23.25 27.68
N TYR A 321 -7.84 -23.88 26.95
CA TYR A 321 -7.77 -23.97 25.47
C TYR A 321 -9.04 -24.44 24.73
N GLN A 322 -10.09 -24.91 25.43
CA GLN A 322 -11.35 -25.33 24.82
C GLN A 322 -12.54 -24.38 24.98
N LEU A 323 -12.48 -23.36 25.86
CA LEU A 323 -13.67 -22.55 26.20
C LEU A 323 -13.66 -21.14 25.59
N LEU A 324 -12.52 -20.44 25.54
CA LEU A 324 -12.50 -19.03 25.07
C LEU A 324 -12.69 -18.83 23.57
N ALA A 325 -12.24 -19.78 22.74
CA ALA A 325 -12.50 -19.72 21.30
C ALA A 325 -13.99 -19.90 20.98
N VAL A 326 -14.76 -20.49 21.92
CA VAL A 326 -16.20 -20.76 21.77
C VAL A 326 -17.05 -19.63 22.37
N GLU A 327 -16.63 -18.97 23.46
CA GLU A 327 -17.41 -17.92 24.14
C GLU A 327 -17.12 -16.48 23.69
N ILE A 328 -15.96 -16.18 23.10
CA ILE A 328 -15.78 -14.88 22.38
C ILE A 328 -16.69 -14.83 21.13
N GLN A 329 -17.29 -15.96 20.76
CA GLN A 329 -18.28 -16.11 19.71
C GLN A 329 -19.71 -15.76 20.14
N ILE A 330 -19.91 -15.16 21.32
CA ILE A 330 -21.23 -14.64 21.72
C ILE A 330 -21.46 -13.28 21.04
N ASP A 331 -22.25 -13.40 19.98
CA ASP A 331 -22.99 -12.39 19.23
C ASP A 331 -22.25 -11.57 18.18
N GLY A 332 -22.70 -11.79 16.93
CA GLY A 332 -22.50 -10.88 15.82
C GLY A 332 -23.17 -9.54 16.10
N PHE A 333 -22.46 -8.66 16.81
CA PHE A 333 -22.87 -7.29 17.08
C PHE A 333 -22.06 -6.24 16.30
N PHE A 334 -21.25 -6.67 15.33
CA PHE A 334 -20.58 -5.80 14.37
C PHE A 334 -20.79 -6.30 12.93
N GLN A 335 -22.05 -6.49 12.55
CA GLN A 335 -22.50 -6.18 11.20
C GLN A 335 -23.29 -4.87 11.32
N HIS A 336 -22.62 -3.74 11.12
CA HIS A 336 -23.16 -2.52 10.52
C HIS A 336 -22.04 -1.51 10.27
#